data_AF-A0A9K3L9B1-F1
#
_entry.id   AF-A0A9K3L9B1-F1
#
_cell.length_a   1.000
_cell.length_b   1.000
_cell.length_c   1.000
_cell.angle_alpha   90.00
_cell.angle_beta   90.00
_cell.angle_gamma   90.00
#
_symmetry.space_group_name_H-M   'P 1'
#
loop_
_entity.id
_entity.type
_entity.pdbx_description
1 polymer ?
#
loop_
_entity_poly.entity_id
_entity_poly.type
_entity_poly.pdbx_seq_one_letter_code
_entity_poly.pdbx_strand_id
1 'polypeptide(L)'
;MKASYIIVSPISVVLVFVLATSTVTAFVTQSTNCNRHSSTSTSLHSTFAQLIEEPITWNSVIGEADRAFRRGIQLDKSGQPRLASGDFHQAATLYQCYLDLPENFGHVTSLTEDDCRAVLAYTLVRLGFLNVDALSDPAAAIRLYTMASEIDPNPSAVSFKGIGTAVEAAGGNGNDLEHLQQAVAAYRQALERSQKASIFFYLAVALERLGQKEESEPILESMQRSEAPASCLVDSWGYVRWHMRKVPPEVLNLHLGTRDMLKLALDAAMPLIERQRESKFQGLVCEFGVGSGRSLRMTQEILPLDIEIHGFDTFTGLPQAWGSEPAGAYSTGGIVPNMEGEVYFHKGLFSDTISPFLNELGDDAFLAYANIDCDLYTSTLDILESFHGRIGVGTIIVFDEYICHPTWRQDEFRAWRECCKRFGWTYEYLAFSLPTKQAVVRVTSV
;
A
#
# COMPACT_ATOMS: atom_id res chain seq x y z
N MET A 1 12.18 27.18 -21.28
CA MET A 1 12.12 26.63 -19.90
C MET A 1 11.51 25.24 -20.03
N LYS A 2 12.11 24.19 -19.46
CA LYS A 2 11.57 22.82 -19.53
C LYS A 2 10.63 22.60 -18.34
N ALA A 3 9.50 21.92 -18.57
CA ALA A 3 8.64 21.46 -17.48
C ALA A 3 9.25 20.18 -16.88
N SER A 4 9.50 20.19 -15.57
CA SER A 4 9.92 18.98 -14.86
C SER A 4 8.68 18.18 -14.48
N TYR A 5 8.48 17.02 -15.11
CA TYR A 5 7.37 16.12 -14.75
C TYR A 5 7.63 15.51 -13.37
N ILE A 6 6.91 15.98 -12.36
CA ILE A 6 6.97 15.43 -11.00
C ILE A 6 6.15 14.14 -10.98
N ILE A 7 6.83 13.00 -10.99
CA ILE A 7 6.18 11.70 -10.77
C ILE A 7 5.77 11.61 -9.29
N VAL A 8 4.47 11.84 -9.06
CA VAL A 8 3.84 11.79 -7.73
C VAL A 8 3.81 10.35 -7.21
N SER A 9 4.06 10.18 -5.91
CA SER A 9 4.00 8.87 -5.26
C SER A 9 2.54 8.44 -5.08
N PRO A 10 2.17 7.16 -5.29
CA PRO A 10 0.78 6.72 -5.23
C PRO A 10 0.11 6.79 -3.84
N ILE A 11 0.85 7.22 -2.80
CA ILE A 11 0.44 7.23 -1.39
C ILE A 11 -0.34 8.51 -0.99
N SER A 12 -0.46 9.53 -1.86
CA SER A 12 -1.07 10.82 -1.45
C SER A 12 -1.79 11.57 -2.58
N VAL A 13 -2.91 11.03 -3.10
CA VAL A 13 -3.91 11.81 -3.86
C VAL A 13 -5.34 11.32 -3.55
N VAL A 14 -5.87 11.71 -2.38
CA VAL A 14 -7.32 11.74 -2.13
C VAL A 14 -7.83 13.12 -2.56
N LEU A 15 -8.46 13.22 -3.74
CA LEU A 15 -9.07 14.48 -4.18
C LEU A 15 -10.58 14.45 -3.94
N VAL A 16 -11.04 15.30 -3.03
CA VAL A 16 -12.43 15.33 -2.55
C VAL A 16 -13.38 15.86 -3.62
N PHE A 17 -14.34 15.04 -4.04
CA PHE A 17 -15.48 15.48 -4.86
C PHE A 17 -16.58 16.08 -3.98
N VAL A 18 -16.62 17.42 -3.88
CA VAL A 18 -17.81 18.14 -3.38
C VAL A 18 -18.73 18.48 -4.55
N LEU A 19 -19.85 17.79 -4.65
CA LEU A 19 -20.95 18.16 -5.54
C LEU A 19 -21.73 19.34 -4.94
N ALA A 20 -21.70 20.50 -5.62
CA ALA A 20 -22.60 21.62 -5.36
C ALA A 20 -23.35 21.97 -6.66
N THR A 21 -24.67 21.98 -6.62
CA THR A 21 -25.55 22.24 -7.78
C THR A 21 -26.37 23.51 -7.57
N SER A 22 -26.71 24.18 -8.69
CA SER A 22 -27.51 25.42 -8.76
C SER A 22 -26.82 26.67 -8.14
N THR A 23 -27.15 27.91 -8.49
CA THR A 23 -28.29 28.47 -9.25
C THR A 23 -27.87 29.47 -10.34
N VAL A 24 -28.79 29.80 -11.26
CA VAL A 24 -28.63 30.87 -12.26
C VAL A 24 -29.06 32.21 -11.66
N THR A 25 -28.24 33.26 -11.82
CA THR A 25 -28.74 34.64 -11.98
C THR A 25 -27.73 35.49 -12.75
N ALA A 26 -28.21 36.35 -13.65
CA ALA A 26 -27.36 37.23 -14.45
C ALA A 26 -27.52 38.69 -13.99
N PHE A 27 -26.46 39.49 -14.15
CA PHE A 27 -26.57 40.95 -14.23
C PHE A 27 -25.59 41.53 -15.26
N VAL A 28 -26.03 42.55 -15.97
CA VAL A 28 -25.30 43.20 -17.08
C VAL A 28 -25.26 44.70 -16.82
N THR A 29 -24.07 45.30 -16.88
CA THR A 29 -23.89 46.70 -17.33
C THR A 29 -22.48 46.94 -17.85
N GLN A 30 -22.36 47.91 -18.76
CA GLN A 30 -21.13 48.38 -19.44
C GLN A 30 -20.20 49.14 -18.46
N SER A 31 -18.93 49.51 -18.73
CA SER A 31 -18.14 49.66 -19.97
C SER A 31 -16.62 49.57 -19.59
N THR A 32 -15.55 49.70 -20.40
CA THR A 32 -15.28 50.32 -21.72
C THR A 32 -14.21 49.56 -22.55
N ASN A 33 -13.94 50.07 -23.76
CA ASN A 33 -12.69 49.97 -24.55
C ASN A 33 -11.41 49.69 -23.72
N CYS A 34 -10.44 48.90 -24.19
CA CYS A 34 -9.72 49.16 -25.46
C CYS A 34 -9.03 47.91 -26.07
N ASN A 35 -8.84 47.91 -27.40
CA ASN A 35 -8.18 46.84 -28.14
C ASN A 35 -6.66 46.78 -27.90
N ARG A 36 -6.14 45.61 -27.52
CA ARG A 36 -4.80 45.13 -27.93
C ARG A 36 -4.86 43.62 -28.21
N HIS A 37 -4.16 43.18 -29.25
CA HIS A 37 -4.05 41.76 -29.56
C HIS A 37 -3.17 41.05 -28.52
N SER A 38 -3.70 39.98 -27.92
CA SER A 38 -2.92 38.95 -27.26
C SER A 38 -3.41 37.59 -27.76
N SER A 39 -2.52 36.83 -28.40
CA SER A 39 -2.79 35.45 -28.79
C SER A 39 -3.06 34.61 -27.55
N THR A 40 -4.28 34.09 -27.40
CA THR A 40 -4.64 33.16 -26.33
C THR A 40 -3.88 31.85 -26.53
N SER A 41 -2.81 31.66 -25.76
CA SER A 41 -2.18 30.34 -25.62
C SER A 41 -3.15 29.41 -24.90
N THR A 42 -3.76 28.47 -25.64
CA THR A 42 -4.41 27.30 -25.03
C THR A 42 -3.39 26.59 -24.14
N SER A 43 -3.69 26.49 -22.85
CA SER A 43 -2.81 25.87 -21.86
C SER A 43 -2.71 24.37 -22.12
N LEU A 44 -1.51 23.91 -22.45
CA LEU A 44 -1.16 22.49 -22.52
C LEU A 44 -1.19 21.88 -21.11
N HIS A 45 -2.37 21.44 -20.68
CA HIS A 45 -2.44 20.29 -19.78
C HIS A 45 -1.88 19.09 -20.55
N SER A 46 -0.98 18.31 -19.94
CA SER A 46 -0.36 17.18 -20.64
C SER A 46 -1.34 16.03 -20.78
N THR A 47 -1.31 15.38 -21.95
CA THR A 47 -2.11 14.17 -22.26
C THR A 47 -1.90 13.06 -21.22
N PHE A 48 -0.69 13.01 -20.64
CA PHE A 48 -0.30 12.14 -19.53
C PHE A 48 -1.15 12.34 -18.26
N ALA A 49 -1.43 13.59 -17.86
CA ALA A 49 -2.29 13.85 -16.69
C ALA A 49 -3.73 13.41 -16.97
N GLN A 50 -4.25 13.70 -18.17
CA GLN A 50 -5.59 13.29 -18.61
C GLN A 50 -5.75 11.75 -18.67
N LEU A 51 -4.67 11.01 -18.92
CA LEU A 51 -4.63 9.54 -18.88
C LEU A 51 -4.72 8.95 -17.46
N ILE A 52 -4.35 9.72 -16.42
CA ILE A 52 -4.30 9.27 -15.02
C ILE A 52 -5.50 9.78 -14.20
N GLU A 53 -6.00 10.97 -14.53
CA GLU A 53 -6.92 11.74 -13.67
C GLU A 53 -8.36 11.85 -14.22
N GLU A 54 -8.58 11.82 -15.54
CA GLU A 54 -9.92 12.08 -16.11
C GLU A 54 -10.86 10.86 -16.08
N PRO A 55 -12.16 11.04 -15.74
CA PRO A 55 -13.18 10.00 -15.83
C PRO A 55 -13.33 9.42 -17.25
N ILE A 56 -13.70 8.15 -17.35
CA ILE A 56 -13.79 7.45 -18.63
C ILE A 56 -15.01 7.93 -19.44
N THR A 57 -14.81 8.89 -20.33
CA THR A 57 -15.70 9.07 -21.50
C THR A 57 -15.40 7.97 -22.51
N TRP A 58 -16.33 7.01 -22.68
CA TRP A 58 -16.23 5.92 -23.65
C TRP A 58 -16.46 6.37 -25.11
N ASN A 59 -15.86 7.50 -25.50
CA ASN A 59 -15.82 7.97 -26.88
C ASN A 59 -14.70 7.26 -27.65
N SER A 60 -14.94 6.97 -28.93
CA SER A 60 -14.18 5.99 -29.73
C SER A 60 -12.83 6.49 -30.26
N VAL A 61 -12.03 7.17 -29.42
CA VAL A 61 -10.73 7.78 -29.78
C VAL A 61 -9.68 7.55 -28.68
N ILE A 62 -9.68 6.34 -28.10
CA ILE A 62 -8.72 5.89 -27.08
C ILE A 62 -8.13 4.56 -27.56
N GLY A 63 -6.81 4.49 -27.75
CA GLY A 63 -6.13 3.31 -28.30
C GLY A 63 -6.14 2.11 -27.34
N GLU A 64 -5.82 0.91 -27.83
CA GLU A 64 -5.87 -0.31 -27.01
C GLU A 64 -4.90 -0.34 -25.84
N ALA A 65 -3.69 0.22 -26.00
CA ALA A 65 -2.74 0.40 -24.91
C ALA A 65 -3.28 1.40 -23.88
N ASP A 66 -3.85 2.52 -24.35
CA ASP A 66 -4.45 3.56 -23.51
C ASP A 66 -5.65 3.02 -22.70
N ARG A 67 -6.49 2.18 -23.33
CA ARG A 67 -7.64 1.52 -22.67
C ARG A 67 -7.18 0.53 -21.61
N ALA A 68 -6.23 -0.34 -21.94
CA ALA A 68 -5.66 -1.30 -20.99
C ALA A 68 -5.00 -0.60 -19.80
N PHE A 69 -4.21 0.45 -20.05
CA PHE A 69 -3.58 1.25 -19.00
C PHE A 69 -4.61 1.88 -18.04
N ARG A 70 -5.61 2.59 -18.56
CA ARG A 70 -6.68 3.20 -17.75
C ARG A 70 -7.43 2.14 -16.93
N ARG A 71 -7.70 0.97 -17.51
CA ARG A 71 -8.38 -0.15 -16.82
C ARG A 71 -7.52 -0.73 -15.70
N GLY A 72 -6.21 -0.91 -15.91
CA GLY A 72 -5.26 -1.30 -14.87
C GLY A 72 -5.23 -0.31 -13.70
N ILE A 73 -5.20 1.01 -13.99
CA ILE A 73 -5.29 2.06 -12.95
C ILE A 73 -6.60 1.96 -12.16
N GLN A 74 -7.73 1.72 -12.83
CA GLN A 74 -9.04 1.59 -12.18
C GLN A 74 -9.11 0.32 -11.31
N LEU A 75 -8.62 -0.81 -11.80
CA LEU A 75 -8.64 -2.09 -11.10
C LEU A 75 -7.79 -2.05 -9.83
N ASP A 76 -6.59 -1.45 -9.89
CA ASP A 76 -5.70 -1.31 -8.74
C ASP A 76 -6.34 -0.40 -7.67
N LYS A 77 -6.93 0.74 -8.08
CA LYS A 77 -7.73 1.63 -7.22
C LYS A 77 -8.96 0.94 -6.61
N SER A 78 -9.48 -0.12 -7.24
CA SER A 78 -10.61 -0.93 -6.75
C SER A 78 -10.19 -2.19 -5.97
N GLY A 79 -8.91 -2.30 -5.57
CA GLY A 79 -8.44 -3.42 -4.77
C GLY A 79 -8.35 -4.75 -5.53
N GLN A 80 -8.15 -4.72 -6.85
CA GLN A 80 -8.10 -5.93 -7.72
C GLN A 80 -6.70 -6.10 -8.36
N PRO A 81 -5.64 -6.36 -7.57
CA PRO A 81 -4.25 -6.28 -8.04
C PRO A 81 -3.88 -7.28 -9.14
N ARG A 82 -4.44 -8.50 -9.15
CA ARG A 82 -4.19 -9.47 -10.25
C ARG A 82 -4.74 -9.01 -11.59
N LEU A 83 -5.98 -8.53 -11.60
CA LEU A 83 -6.61 -8.04 -12.82
C LEU A 83 -5.91 -6.77 -13.31
N ALA A 84 -5.54 -5.88 -12.39
CA ALA A 84 -4.72 -4.69 -12.69
C ALA A 84 -3.38 -5.06 -13.33
N SER A 85 -2.68 -6.06 -12.78
CA SER A 85 -1.42 -6.58 -13.33
C SER A 85 -1.61 -7.12 -14.77
N GLY A 86 -2.69 -7.87 -15.02
CA GLY A 86 -3.02 -8.34 -16.37
C GLY A 86 -3.22 -7.21 -17.39
N ASP A 87 -4.03 -6.21 -17.06
CA ASP A 87 -4.26 -5.04 -17.92
C ASP A 87 -3.01 -4.17 -18.08
N PHE A 88 -2.19 -4.00 -17.03
CA PHE A 88 -0.90 -3.30 -17.14
C PHE A 88 0.10 -4.07 -18.01
N HIS A 89 0.13 -5.40 -17.96
CA HIS A 89 0.95 -6.20 -18.87
C HIS A 89 0.49 -6.05 -20.32
N GLN A 90 -0.83 -6.09 -20.59
CA GLN A 90 -1.37 -5.80 -21.92
C GLN A 90 -0.97 -4.40 -22.42
N ALA A 91 -1.11 -3.37 -21.57
CA ALA A 91 -0.71 -2.02 -21.88
C ALA A 91 0.79 -1.92 -22.20
N ALA A 92 1.65 -2.49 -21.36
CA ALA A 92 3.10 -2.47 -21.53
C ALA A 92 3.53 -3.15 -22.85
N THR A 93 2.94 -4.31 -23.19
CA THR A 93 3.20 -4.98 -24.48
C THR A 93 2.79 -4.11 -25.67
N LEU A 94 1.59 -3.52 -25.64
CA LEU A 94 1.10 -2.71 -26.77
C LEU A 94 1.90 -1.42 -26.95
N TYR A 95 2.28 -0.73 -25.87
CA TYR A 95 3.17 0.43 -25.95
C TYR A 95 4.57 0.07 -26.47
N GLN A 96 5.15 -1.06 -26.05
CA GLN A 96 6.43 -1.52 -26.59
C GLN A 96 6.32 -1.82 -28.10
N CYS A 97 5.26 -2.50 -28.54
CA CYS A 97 5.04 -2.77 -29.97
C CYS A 97 4.86 -1.48 -30.81
N TYR A 98 4.29 -0.41 -30.23
CA TYR A 98 4.25 0.91 -30.88
C TYR A 98 5.63 1.56 -30.99
N LEU A 99 6.47 1.47 -29.95
CA LEU A 99 7.83 2.01 -29.99
C LEU A 99 8.76 1.23 -30.92
N ASP A 100 8.57 -0.09 -31.05
CA ASP A 100 9.36 -0.96 -31.91
C ASP A 100 8.93 -0.88 -33.39
N LEU A 101 7.62 -0.75 -33.65
CA LEU A 101 7.01 -0.86 -34.98
C LEU A 101 5.85 0.16 -35.17
N PRO A 102 6.13 1.47 -35.16
CA PRO A 102 5.09 2.52 -35.13
C PRO A 102 4.16 2.52 -36.37
N GLU A 103 4.65 2.13 -37.55
CA GLU A 103 3.81 2.02 -38.76
C GLU A 103 2.74 0.91 -38.63
N ASN A 104 3.05 -0.18 -37.92
CA ASN A 104 2.13 -1.30 -37.70
C ASN A 104 1.19 -1.04 -36.52
N PHE A 105 1.70 -0.42 -35.46
CA PHE A 105 1.02 -0.30 -34.16
C PHE A 105 0.50 1.11 -33.84
N GLY A 106 0.63 2.10 -34.73
CA GLY A 106 0.11 3.48 -34.54
C GLY A 106 -1.42 3.62 -34.38
N HIS A 107 -2.14 2.51 -34.23
CA HIS A 107 -3.55 2.45 -33.86
C HIS A 107 -3.79 2.09 -32.37
N VAL A 108 -2.76 1.63 -31.65
CA VAL A 108 -2.90 1.17 -30.24
C VAL A 108 -2.78 2.30 -29.21
N THR A 109 -2.32 3.48 -29.62
CA THR A 109 -2.26 4.69 -28.78
C THR A 109 -2.36 5.93 -29.65
N SER A 110 -2.86 7.04 -29.09
CA SER A 110 -2.79 8.37 -29.71
C SER A 110 -1.64 9.24 -29.17
N LEU A 111 -0.70 8.66 -28.42
CA LEU A 111 0.43 9.36 -27.81
C LEU A 111 1.57 9.62 -28.80
N THR A 112 2.45 10.56 -28.45
CA THR A 112 3.77 10.68 -29.11
C THR A 112 4.69 9.55 -28.64
N GLU A 113 5.80 9.29 -29.35
CA GLU A 113 6.81 8.32 -28.87
C GLU A 113 7.32 8.65 -27.47
N ASP A 114 7.58 9.93 -27.16
CA ASP A 114 8.13 10.33 -25.86
C ASP A 114 7.08 10.22 -24.74
N ASP A 115 5.82 10.59 -25.00
CA ASP A 115 4.73 10.33 -24.06
C ASP A 115 4.52 8.82 -23.86
N CYS A 116 4.63 8.02 -24.92
CA CYS A 116 4.52 6.56 -24.87
C CYS A 116 5.66 5.94 -24.05
N ARG A 117 6.91 6.39 -24.20
CA ARG A 117 8.05 5.98 -23.33
C ARG A 117 7.75 6.29 -21.87
N ALA A 118 7.22 7.48 -21.57
CA ALA A 118 6.85 7.88 -20.21
C ALA A 118 5.71 7.04 -19.63
N VAL A 119 4.65 6.75 -20.39
CA VAL A 119 3.53 5.90 -19.93
C VAL A 119 3.97 4.44 -19.81
N LEU A 120 4.81 3.92 -20.70
CA LEU A 120 5.38 2.57 -20.60
C LEU A 120 6.26 2.43 -19.35
N ALA A 121 7.18 3.35 -19.11
CA ALA A 121 8.01 3.35 -17.90
C ALA A 121 7.15 3.45 -16.62
N TYR A 122 6.12 4.29 -16.61
CA TYR A 122 5.18 4.36 -15.48
C TYR A 122 4.36 3.07 -15.31
N THR A 123 3.95 2.42 -16.40
CA THR A 123 3.25 1.12 -16.39
C THR A 123 4.15 0.03 -15.80
N LEU A 124 5.43 0.00 -16.18
CA LEU A 124 6.43 -0.91 -15.63
C LEU A 124 6.72 -0.63 -14.15
N VAL A 125 6.74 0.64 -13.71
CA VAL A 125 6.79 1.02 -12.28
C VAL A 125 5.57 0.50 -11.51
N ARG A 126 4.36 0.57 -12.09
CA ARG A 126 3.14 0.05 -11.45
C ARG A 126 3.11 -1.48 -11.39
N LEU A 127 3.56 -2.17 -12.44
CA LEU A 127 3.80 -3.61 -12.39
C LEU A 127 4.83 -3.97 -11.33
N GLY A 128 5.95 -3.24 -11.24
CA GLY A 128 6.99 -3.45 -10.23
C GLY A 128 6.45 -3.29 -8.81
N PHE A 129 5.61 -2.28 -8.56
CA PHE A 129 4.94 -2.11 -7.27
C PHE A 129 4.02 -3.29 -6.94
N LEU A 130 3.13 -3.69 -7.86
CA LEU A 130 2.22 -4.83 -7.64
C LEU A 130 2.97 -6.14 -7.40
N ASN A 131 4.11 -6.35 -8.05
CA ASN A 131 4.90 -7.57 -7.92
C ASN A 131 5.58 -7.69 -6.54
N VAL A 132 6.00 -6.59 -5.90
CA VAL A 132 6.41 -6.61 -4.48
C VAL A 132 5.19 -6.71 -3.56
N ASP A 133 4.21 -5.79 -3.70
CA ASP A 133 3.16 -5.59 -2.71
C ASP A 133 2.12 -6.72 -2.66
N ALA A 134 1.62 -7.14 -3.83
CA ALA A 134 0.34 -7.86 -3.93
C ALA A 134 0.41 -9.23 -4.63
N LEU A 135 1.57 -9.60 -5.18
CA LEU A 135 1.76 -10.82 -5.98
C LEU A 135 2.89 -11.74 -5.50
N SER A 136 3.75 -11.29 -4.58
CA SER A 136 4.92 -12.05 -4.06
C SER A 136 5.94 -12.49 -5.12
N ASP A 137 6.26 -11.62 -6.09
CA ASP A 137 7.39 -11.81 -7.03
C ASP A 137 8.30 -10.57 -7.05
N PRO A 138 9.09 -10.34 -5.97
CA PRO A 138 10.07 -9.26 -5.96
C PRO A 138 11.15 -9.44 -7.04
N ALA A 139 11.41 -10.65 -7.53
CA ALA A 139 12.33 -10.88 -8.63
C ALA A 139 11.81 -10.33 -9.98
N ALA A 140 10.49 -10.42 -10.24
CA ALA A 140 9.85 -9.69 -11.34
C ALA A 140 9.91 -8.19 -11.13
N ALA A 141 9.65 -7.71 -9.91
CA ALA A 141 9.71 -6.29 -9.61
C ALA A 141 11.08 -5.67 -9.92
N ILE A 142 12.18 -6.33 -9.56
CA ILE A 142 13.54 -5.90 -9.92
C ILE A 142 13.66 -5.71 -11.45
N ARG A 143 13.27 -6.71 -12.24
CA ARG A 143 13.32 -6.64 -13.72
C ARG A 143 12.48 -5.48 -14.26
N LEU A 144 11.26 -5.33 -13.76
CA LEU A 144 10.30 -4.31 -14.20
C LEU A 144 10.78 -2.88 -13.88
N TYR A 145 11.33 -2.64 -12.67
CA TYR A 145 11.88 -1.34 -12.32
C TYR A 145 13.17 -1.01 -13.09
N THR A 146 14.03 -2.00 -13.37
CA THR A 146 15.21 -1.81 -14.23
C THR A 146 14.78 -1.42 -15.64
N MET A 147 13.88 -2.17 -16.28
CA MET A 147 13.34 -1.83 -17.61
C MET A 147 12.70 -0.43 -17.63
N ALA A 148 11.96 -0.06 -16.58
CA ALA A 148 11.41 1.29 -16.46
C ALA A 148 12.50 2.38 -16.40
N SER A 149 13.65 2.09 -15.78
CA SER A 149 14.80 3.01 -15.73
C SER A 149 15.66 3.04 -17.00
N GLU A 150 15.46 2.09 -17.92
CA GLU A 150 16.12 2.03 -19.24
C GLU A 150 15.27 2.71 -20.33
N ILE A 151 13.94 2.62 -20.23
CA ILE A 151 12.97 3.17 -21.19
C ILE A 151 12.68 4.67 -20.94
N ASP A 152 12.69 5.11 -19.68
CA ASP A 152 12.48 6.51 -19.30
C ASP A 152 13.70 7.37 -19.71
N PRO A 153 13.56 8.39 -20.59
CA PRO A 153 14.67 9.26 -20.97
C PRO A 153 15.15 10.20 -19.84
N ASN A 154 14.42 10.28 -18.73
CA ASN A 154 14.82 10.96 -17.50
C ASN A 154 14.50 10.07 -16.27
N PRO A 155 15.22 8.93 -16.09
CA PRO A 155 14.85 7.85 -15.20
C PRO A 155 14.39 8.29 -13.80
N SER A 156 13.14 7.98 -13.45
CA SER A 156 12.54 8.40 -12.18
C SER A 156 13.27 7.87 -10.94
N ALA A 157 13.30 8.67 -9.86
CA ALA A 157 13.75 8.22 -8.54
C ALA A 157 12.87 7.09 -7.95
N VAL A 158 11.64 6.95 -8.42
CA VAL A 158 10.72 5.88 -8.00
C VAL A 158 11.21 4.52 -8.53
N SER A 159 11.74 4.49 -9.76
CA SER A 159 12.32 3.28 -10.36
C SER A 159 13.49 2.75 -9.52
N PHE A 160 14.49 3.59 -9.21
CA PHE A 160 15.64 3.18 -8.39
C PHE A 160 15.30 2.88 -6.94
N LYS A 161 14.35 3.61 -6.30
CA LYS A 161 13.82 3.22 -4.99
C LYS A 161 13.16 1.85 -5.07
N GLY A 162 12.39 1.61 -6.13
CA GLY A 162 11.71 0.35 -6.42
C GLY A 162 12.67 -0.82 -6.56
N ILE A 163 13.78 -0.65 -7.30
CA ILE A 163 14.87 -1.64 -7.37
C ILE A 163 15.38 -1.96 -5.97
N GLY A 164 15.78 -0.96 -5.17
CA GLY A 164 16.34 -1.20 -3.84
C GLY A 164 15.37 -1.92 -2.90
N THR A 165 14.11 -1.48 -2.86
CA THR A 165 13.05 -2.13 -2.08
C THR A 165 12.75 -3.55 -2.56
N ALA A 166 12.72 -3.82 -3.87
CA ALA A 166 12.48 -5.15 -4.41
C ALA A 166 13.67 -6.11 -4.20
N VAL A 167 14.91 -5.59 -4.27
CA VAL A 167 16.12 -6.35 -3.92
C VAL A 167 16.14 -6.74 -2.44
N GLU A 168 15.79 -5.83 -1.53
CA GLU A 168 15.66 -6.19 -0.11
C GLU A 168 14.51 -7.16 0.15
N ALA A 169 13.38 -7.02 -0.56
CA ALA A 169 12.25 -7.95 -0.47
C ALA A 169 12.62 -9.37 -0.93
N ALA A 170 13.44 -9.51 -1.99
CA ALA A 170 13.99 -10.79 -2.46
C ALA A 170 15.11 -11.36 -1.57
N GLY A 171 15.61 -10.57 -0.61
CA GLY A 171 16.70 -10.92 0.30
C GLY A 171 16.24 -11.61 1.59
N GLY A 172 17.10 -11.59 2.61
CA GLY A 172 16.81 -12.19 3.92
C GLY A 172 16.74 -13.73 3.91
N ASN A 173 17.38 -14.39 2.96
CA ASN A 173 17.31 -15.85 2.76
C ASN A 173 18.44 -16.66 3.46
N GLY A 174 19.30 -16.00 4.23
CA GLY A 174 20.36 -16.60 5.03
C GLY A 174 21.67 -16.94 4.32
N ASN A 175 21.81 -16.65 3.02
CA ASN A 175 23.02 -16.99 2.26
C ASN A 175 24.11 -15.89 2.33
N ASP A 176 23.72 -14.61 2.19
CA ASP A 176 24.64 -13.48 2.10
C ASP A 176 23.96 -12.12 2.37
N LEU A 177 24.75 -11.03 2.27
CA LEU A 177 24.31 -9.63 2.32
C LEU A 177 24.49 -8.90 0.97
N GLU A 178 24.69 -9.60 -0.16
CA GLU A 178 24.88 -8.99 -1.48
C GLU A 178 23.65 -8.15 -1.87
N HIS A 179 22.45 -8.65 -1.55
CA HIS A 179 21.19 -7.94 -1.72
C HIS A 179 21.21 -6.54 -1.07
N LEU A 180 21.82 -6.37 0.11
CA LEU A 180 21.93 -5.05 0.74
C LEU A 180 22.91 -4.13 -0.01
N GLN A 181 23.99 -4.66 -0.58
CA GLN A 181 24.95 -3.88 -1.36
C GLN A 181 24.31 -3.38 -2.66
N GLN A 182 23.57 -4.26 -3.34
CA GLN A 182 22.75 -3.93 -4.52
C GLN A 182 21.67 -2.88 -4.18
N ALA A 183 20.97 -3.02 -3.05
CA ALA A 183 19.96 -2.06 -2.60
C ALA A 183 20.56 -0.68 -2.26
N VAL A 184 21.69 -0.63 -1.55
CA VAL A 184 22.44 0.61 -1.28
C VAL A 184 22.84 1.32 -2.58
N ALA A 185 23.29 0.58 -3.60
CA ALA A 185 23.62 1.14 -4.91
C ALA A 185 22.39 1.71 -5.64
N ALA A 186 21.22 1.06 -5.49
CA ALA A 186 19.96 1.56 -6.04
C ALA A 186 19.44 2.80 -5.29
N TYR A 187 19.47 2.83 -3.96
CA TYR A 187 19.04 4.00 -3.19
C TYR A 187 19.94 5.22 -3.41
N ARG A 188 21.25 5.04 -3.60
CA ARG A 188 22.16 6.15 -3.99
C ARG A 188 21.75 6.76 -5.35
N GLN A 189 21.46 5.93 -6.36
CA GLN A 189 20.94 6.41 -7.66
C GLN A 189 19.56 7.09 -7.52
N ALA A 190 18.71 6.64 -6.59
CA ALA A 190 17.45 7.31 -6.29
C ALA A 190 17.66 8.71 -5.67
N LEU A 191 18.66 8.88 -4.79
CA LEU A 191 18.99 10.17 -4.17
C LEU A 191 19.57 11.20 -5.16
N GLU A 192 20.32 10.78 -6.17
CA GLU A 192 20.78 11.66 -7.28
C GLU A 192 19.61 12.41 -7.95
N ARG A 193 18.41 11.83 -7.91
CA ARG A 193 17.19 12.30 -8.60
C ARG A 193 16.13 12.86 -7.64
N SER A 194 16.09 12.40 -6.38
CA SER A 194 15.10 12.87 -5.40
C SER A 194 15.58 12.72 -3.96
N GLN A 195 15.70 13.85 -3.27
CA GLN A 195 16.14 13.95 -1.86
C GLN A 195 14.99 13.65 -0.87
N LYS A 196 14.18 12.60 -1.12
CA LYS A 196 13.03 12.23 -0.26
C LYS A 196 13.52 11.51 1.00
N ALA A 197 12.96 11.87 2.16
CA ALA A 197 13.29 11.27 3.46
C ALA A 197 13.21 9.74 3.47
N SER A 198 12.20 9.13 2.82
CA SER A 198 12.07 7.67 2.74
C SER A 198 13.24 6.97 2.02
N ILE A 199 13.94 7.67 1.13
CA ILE A 199 15.07 7.10 0.36
C ILE A 199 16.35 7.16 1.23
N PHE A 200 16.58 8.29 1.91
CA PHE A 200 17.61 8.40 2.95
C PHE A 200 17.41 7.36 4.07
N PHE A 201 16.17 7.13 4.47
CA PHE A 201 15.82 6.14 5.50
C PHE A 201 16.22 4.72 5.11
N TYR A 202 15.73 4.21 3.97
CA TYR A 202 16.06 2.84 3.56
C TYR A 202 17.55 2.68 3.24
N LEU A 203 18.21 3.70 2.66
CA LEU A 203 19.67 3.73 2.51
C LEU A 203 20.37 3.56 3.87
N ALA A 204 20.00 4.35 4.88
CA ALA A 204 20.63 4.28 6.19
C ALA A 204 20.37 2.95 6.93
N VAL A 205 19.17 2.38 6.80
CA VAL A 205 18.85 1.05 7.36
C VAL A 205 19.66 -0.06 6.69
N ALA A 206 19.78 -0.05 5.35
CA ALA A 206 20.58 -1.03 4.62
C ALA A 206 22.10 -0.89 4.93
N LEU A 207 22.61 0.34 5.02
CA LEU A 207 23.98 0.63 5.44
C LEU A 207 24.24 0.17 6.89
N GLU A 208 23.33 0.42 7.84
CA GLU A 208 23.49 -0.04 9.23
C GLU A 208 23.49 -1.58 9.31
N ARG A 209 22.62 -2.25 8.55
CA ARG A 209 22.58 -3.73 8.44
C ARG A 209 23.84 -4.32 7.81
N LEU A 210 24.51 -3.59 6.90
CA LEU A 210 25.84 -3.92 6.36
C LEU A 210 27.00 -3.60 7.34
N GLY A 211 26.71 -3.06 8.53
CA GLY A 211 27.72 -2.62 9.50
C GLY A 211 28.40 -1.29 9.14
N GLN A 212 27.95 -0.59 8.09
CA GLN A 212 28.52 0.67 7.59
C GLN A 212 27.99 1.86 8.42
N LYS A 213 28.33 1.84 9.71
CA LYS A 213 27.90 2.80 10.74
C LYS A 213 28.36 4.23 10.47
N GLU A 214 29.59 4.38 9.99
CA GLU A 214 30.19 5.70 9.69
C GLU A 214 29.40 6.49 8.63
N GLU A 215 28.65 5.83 7.75
CA GLU A 215 27.77 6.46 6.75
C GLU A 215 26.29 6.50 7.21
N SER A 216 25.80 5.47 7.88
CA SER A 216 24.39 5.39 8.31
C SER A 216 24.05 6.27 9.51
N GLU A 217 24.90 6.35 10.53
CA GLU A 217 24.61 7.09 11.77
C GLU A 217 24.42 8.62 11.52
N PRO A 218 25.24 9.30 10.69
CA PRO A 218 25.00 10.72 10.34
C PRO A 218 23.69 10.97 9.59
N ILE A 219 23.24 10.04 8.74
CA ILE A 219 21.97 10.15 8.02
C ILE A 219 20.81 10.05 9.02
N LEU A 220 20.84 9.05 9.91
CA LEU A 220 19.81 8.85 10.93
C LEU A 220 19.75 10.02 11.91
N GLU A 221 20.88 10.57 12.35
CA GLU A 221 20.90 11.78 13.20
C GLU A 221 20.26 12.99 12.51
N SER A 222 20.57 13.22 11.23
CA SER A 222 20.02 14.32 10.44
C SER A 222 18.49 14.19 10.30
N MET A 223 18.02 12.99 10.00
CA MET A 223 16.59 12.68 9.92
C MET A 223 15.88 12.77 11.27
N GLN A 224 16.50 12.36 12.37
CA GLN A 224 15.92 12.46 13.71
C GLN A 224 15.73 13.91 14.17
N ARG A 225 16.61 14.83 13.72
CA ARG A 225 16.53 16.27 14.00
C ARG A 225 15.57 17.02 13.06
N SER A 226 14.97 16.34 12.09
CA SER A 226 14.05 16.90 11.10
C SER A 226 12.58 16.77 11.55
N GLU A 227 11.66 17.40 10.80
CA GLU A 227 10.21 17.35 11.07
C GLU A 227 9.62 15.93 10.97
N ALA A 228 8.40 15.77 11.49
CA ALA A 228 7.76 14.49 11.75
C ALA A 228 7.84 13.45 10.61
N PRO A 229 7.63 13.77 9.31
CA PRO A 229 7.71 12.78 8.22
C PRO A 229 9.08 12.14 7.99
N ALA A 230 10.14 12.69 8.61
CA ALA A 230 11.49 12.12 8.60
C ALA A 230 11.86 11.51 9.96
N SER A 231 11.52 12.17 11.07
CA SER A 231 11.89 11.69 12.41
C SER A 231 11.03 10.49 12.88
N CYS A 232 9.79 10.34 12.42
CA CYS A 232 8.96 9.16 12.72
C CYS A 232 9.58 7.86 12.19
N LEU A 233 10.26 7.92 11.04
CA LEU A 233 10.95 6.79 10.43
C LEU A 233 12.12 6.32 11.30
N VAL A 234 12.92 7.25 11.83
CA VAL A 234 14.07 6.93 12.70
C VAL A 234 13.62 6.40 14.06
N ASP A 235 12.55 6.95 14.65
CA ASP A 235 11.94 6.45 15.89
C ASP A 235 11.36 5.03 15.70
N SER A 236 10.71 4.79 14.56
CA SER A 236 10.19 3.47 14.16
C SER A 236 11.32 2.45 13.98
N TRP A 237 12.39 2.83 13.27
CA TRP A 237 13.58 1.97 13.15
C TRP A 237 14.23 1.72 14.51
N GLY A 238 14.30 2.70 15.39
CA GLY A 238 14.76 2.50 16.78
C GLY A 238 13.99 1.40 17.51
N TYR A 239 12.68 1.30 17.28
CA TYR A 239 11.82 0.25 17.84
C TYR A 239 12.00 -1.11 17.16
N VAL A 240 11.92 -1.17 15.82
CA VAL A 240 12.11 -2.39 15.03
C VAL A 240 13.50 -3.00 15.29
N ARG A 241 14.56 -2.19 15.21
CA ARG A 241 15.94 -2.58 15.53
C ARG A 241 16.07 -3.13 16.95
N TRP A 242 15.42 -2.53 17.94
CA TRP A 242 15.44 -3.07 19.30
C TRP A 242 14.77 -4.45 19.37
N HIS A 243 13.59 -4.63 18.78
CA HIS A 243 12.89 -5.91 18.84
C HIS A 243 13.58 -7.01 18.02
N MET A 244 14.11 -6.67 16.84
CA MET A 244 14.78 -7.61 15.93
C MET A 244 16.28 -7.81 16.21
N ARG A 245 16.86 -7.18 17.26
CA ARG A 245 18.31 -7.22 17.61
C ARG A 245 18.96 -8.59 17.82
N LYS A 246 18.18 -9.68 17.79
CA LYS A 246 18.63 -11.08 17.89
C LYS A 246 18.61 -11.82 16.55
N VAL A 247 18.02 -11.24 15.51
CA VAL A 247 17.87 -11.82 14.18
C VAL A 247 19.04 -11.33 13.31
N PRO A 248 19.88 -12.24 12.77
CA PRO A 248 20.99 -11.85 11.90
C PRO A 248 20.52 -11.06 10.66
N PRO A 249 21.22 -9.98 10.25
CA PRO A 249 20.87 -9.18 9.06
C PRO A 249 20.58 -9.97 7.77
N GLU A 250 21.23 -11.12 7.58
CA GLU A 250 21.10 -12.00 6.40
C GLU A 250 19.85 -12.89 6.40
N VAL A 251 19.17 -13.06 7.55
CA VAL A 251 17.82 -13.67 7.63
C VAL A 251 16.71 -12.66 8.00
N LEU A 252 17.09 -11.43 8.33
CA LEU A 252 16.16 -10.35 8.68
C LEU A 252 15.61 -9.68 7.42
N ASN A 253 14.47 -10.14 6.90
CA ASN A 253 13.73 -9.38 5.89
C ASN A 253 12.87 -8.29 6.57
N LEU A 254 12.90 -7.08 6.00
CA LEU A 254 12.16 -5.88 6.46
C LEU A 254 11.41 -5.18 5.32
N HIS A 255 11.33 -5.83 4.16
CA HIS A 255 10.86 -5.26 2.90
C HIS A 255 9.81 -6.14 2.20
N LEU A 256 9.29 -7.15 2.91
CA LEU A 256 8.13 -7.95 2.49
C LEU A 256 6.95 -7.04 2.13
N GLY A 257 6.31 -7.31 1.00
CA GLY A 257 5.06 -6.64 0.63
C GLY A 257 3.86 -7.15 1.43
N THR A 258 2.70 -6.50 1.26
CA THR A 258 1.48 -6.83 2.00
C THR A 258 1.13 -8.31 1.86
N ARG A 259 1.21 -8.88 0.64
CA ARG A 259 0.94 -10.30 0.42
C ARG A 259 1.84 -11.22 1.25
N ASP A 260 3.13 -10.92 1.33
CA ASP A 260 4.10 -11.75 2.05
C ASP A 260 3.95 -11.61 3.57
N MET A 261 3.62 -10.40 4.06
CA MET A 261 3.30 -10.16 5.46
C MET A 261 2.00 -10.88 5.89
N LEU A 262 0.93 -10.75 5.10
CA LEU A 262 -0.34 -11.48 5.29
C LEU A 262 -0.09 -12.99 5.23
N LYS A 263 0.68 -13.48 4.24
CA LYS A 263 1.00 -14.92 4.12
C LYS A 263 1.78 -15.44 5.31
N LEU A 264 2.85 -14.77 5.74
CA LEU A 264 3.64 -15.16 6.91
C LEU A 264 2.77 -15.26 8.17
N ALA A 265 1.81 -14.34 8.32
CA ALA A 265 0.86 -14.35 9.41
C ALA A 265 -0.20 -15.47 9.30
N LEU A 266 -0.71 -15.75 8.09
CA LEU A 266 -1.67 -16.83 7.84
C LEU A 266 -1.03 -18.21 8.00
N ASP A 267 0.17 -18.44 7.43
CA ASP A 267 0.98 -19.65 7.63
C ASP A 267 1.25 -19.90 9.12
N ALA A 268 1.46 -18.84 9.91
CA ALA A 268 1.62 -18.90 11.36
C ALA A 268 0.30 -19.15 12.14
N ALA A 269 -0.86 -18.88 11.52
CA ALA A 269 -2.19 -19.05 12.11
C ALA A 269 -2.87 -20.38 11.73
N MET A 270 -2.45 -21.06 10.65
CA MET A 270 -3.05 -22.32 10.20
C MET A 270 -3.26 -23.36 11.33
N PRO A 271 -2.33 -23.60 12.28
CA PRO A 271 -2.53 -24.55 13.39
C PRO A 271 -3.61 -24.16 14.42
N LEU A 272 -4.21 -22.97 14.28
CA LEU A 272 -5.41 -22.52 14.98
C LEU A 272 -6.64 -22.56 14.08
N ILE A 273 -6.52 -22.10 12.82
CA ILE A 273 -7.61 -22.11 11.82
C ILE A 273 -8.12 -23.54 11.60
N GLU A 274 -7.22 -24.50 11.37
CA GLU A 274 -7.60 -25.89 11.02
C GLU A 274 -8.29 -26.65 12.17
N ARG A 275 -8.24 -26.15 13.41
CA ARG A 275 -8.96 -26.74 14.55
C ARG A 275 -10.49 -26.68 14.38
N GLN A 276 -10.98 -25.80 13.51
CA GLN A 276 -12.38 -25.76 13.06
C GLN A 276 -12.82 -27.08 12.43
N ARG A 277 -11.92 -27.81 11.75
CA ARG A 277 -12.24 -29.09 11.10
C ARG A 277 -12.22 -30.29 12.05
N GLU A 278 -11.55 -30.17 13.20
CA GLU A 278 -11.30 -31.29 14.13
C GLU A 278 -12.03 -31.18 15.48
N SER A 279 -12.62 -30.02 15.80
CA SER A 279 -13.14 -29.73 17.13
C SER A 279 -14.39 -28.82 17.09
N LYS A 280 -15.03 -28.63 18.24
CA LYS A 280 -16.13 -27.66 18.38
C LYS A 280 -15.66 -26.18 18.40
N PHE A 281 -14.36 -25.93 18.42
CA PHE A 281 -13.80 -24.59 18.56
C PHE A 281 -13.51 -23.97 17.19
N GLN A 282 -14.11 -22.82 16.91
CA GLN A 282 -14.02 -22.14 15.61
C GLN A 282 -12.90 -21.09 15.63
N GLY A 283 -11.84 -21.32 14.85
CA GLY A 283 -10.68 -20.42 14.74
C GLY A 283 -10.91 -19.34 13.71
N LEU A 284 -11.36 -18.16 14.14
CA LEU A 284 -11.81 -17.08 13.26
C LEU A 284 -10.67 -16.40 12.49
N VAL A 285 -10.93 -16.14 11.22
CA VAL A 285 -10.12 -15.28 10.32
C VAL A 285 -10.90 -13.99 10.09
N CYS A 286 -10.36 -12.86 10.57
CA CYS A 286 -11.02 -11.56 10.47
C CYS A 286 -10.14 -10.49 9.81
N GLU A 287 -10.77 -9.52 9.15
CA GLU A 287 -10.16 -8.28 8.67
C GLU A 287 -10.99 -7.08 9.14
N PHE A 288 -10.35 -6.06 9.70
CA PHE A 288 -10.99 -4.89 10.29
C PHE A 288 -10.49 -3.62 9.61
N GLY A 289 -11.38 -3.02 8.80
CA GLY A 289 -10.97 -2.13 7.71
C GLY A 289 -10.73 -2.97 6.47
N VAL A 290 -11.67 -2.89 5.52
CA VAL A 290 -11.69 -3.69 4.28
C VAL A 290 -11.55 -2.76 3.08
N GLY A 291 -12.21 -1.60 3.13
CA GLY A 291 -12.31 -0.64 2.04
C GLY A 291 -12.72 -1.32 0.73
N SER A 292 -11.79 -1.35 -0.23
CA SER A 292 -11.97 -1.99 -1.54
C SER A 292 -11.75 -3.51 -1.57
N GLY A 293 -11.42 -4.14 -0.44
CA GLY A 293 -11.13 -5.56 -0.31
C GLY A 293 -9.79 -5.96 -0.93
N ARG A 294 -8.77 -5.08 -0.89
CA ARG A 294 -7.44 -5.37 -1.47
C ARG A 294 -6.74 -6.47 -0.67
N SER A 295 -6.61 -6.25 0.64
CA SER A 295 -6.00 -7.12 1.64
C SER A 295 -6.81 -8.41 1.78
N LEU A 296 -8.14 -8.33 1.98
CA LEU A 296 -9.04 -9.49 2.00
C LEU A 296 -8.92 -10.41 0.77
N ARG A 297 -8.76 -9.85 -0.45
CA ARG A 297 -8.51 -10.67 -1.65
C ARG A 297 -7.17 -11.41 -1.60
N MET A 298 -6.12 -10.81 -1.05
CA MET A 298 -4.85 -11.52 -0.86
C MET A 298 -5.02 -12.66 0.15
N THR A 299 -5.68 -12.40 1.28
CA THR A 299 -6.01 -13.39 2.32
C THR A 299 -6.82 -14.57 1.77
N GLN A 300 -7.88 -14.29 1.01
CA GLN A 300 -8.69 -15.29 0.31
C GLN A 300 -7.87 -16.15 -0.67
N GLU A 301 -6.96 -15.54 -1.43
CA GLU A 301 -6.11 -16.27 -2.38
C GLU A 301 -4.93 -17.02 -1.72
N ILE A 302 -4.70 -16.85 -0.41
CA ILE A 302 -3.69 -17.57 0.36
C ILE A 302 -4.32 -18.77 1.07
N LEU A 303 -5.55 -18.63 1.57
CA LEU A 303 -6.25 -19.65 2.34
C LEU A 303 -6.88 -20.75 1.46
N PRO A 304 -7.15 -21.94 2.03
CA PRO A 304 -8.05 -22.93 1.42
C PRO A 304 -9.47 -22.36 1.21
N LEU A 305 -10.13 -22.81 0.14
CA LEU A 305 -11.44 -22.29 -0.29
C LEU A 305 -12.61 -22.57 0.68
N ASP A 306 -12.40 -23.46 1.67
CA ASP A 306 -13.36 -23.84 2.71
C ASP A 306 -13.18 -23.09 4.03
N ILE A 307 -12.28 -22.09 4.10
CA ILE A 307 -12.10 -21.25 5.28
C ILE A 307 -12.97 -19.99 5.19
N GLU A 308 -13.80 -19.79 6.21
CA GLU A 308 -14.64 -18.59 6.38
C GLU A 308 -13.78 -17.36 6.69
N ILE A 309 -14.04 -16.23 6.01
CA ILE A 309 -13.33 -14.96 6.23
C ILE A 309 -14.34 -13.85 6.53
N HIS A 310 -14.14 -13.14 7.64
CA HIS A 310 -15.04 -12.10 8.13
C HIS A 310 -14.44 -10.70 7.98
N GLY A 311 -14.97 -9.90 7.06
CA GLY A 311 -14.56 -8.51 6.84
C GLY A 311 -15.48 -7.52 7.56
N PHE A 312 -14.93 -6.67 8.41
CA PHE A 312 -15.65 -5.65 9.18
C PHE A 312 -15.30 -4.24 8.66
N ASP A 313 -16.30 -3.45 8.27
CA ASP A 313 -16.10 -2.06 7.81
C ASP A 313 -17.41 -1.27 7.86
N THR A 314 -17.34 0.06 7.94
CA THR A 314 -18.49 0.94 7.71
C THR A 314 -18.85 1.02 6.21
N PHE A 315 -17.85 0.87 5.34
CA PHE A 315 -17.80 1.22 3.91
C PHE A 315 -18.06 2.73 3.63
N THR A 316 -18.38 3.51 4.66
CA THR A 316 -18.54 4.97 4.65
C THR A 316 -17.26 5.73 5.00
N GLY A 317 -16.14 5.02 5.18
CA GLY A 317 -14.83 5.59 5.50
C GLY A 317 -14.62 5.85 6.98
N LEU A 318 -13.58 6.62 7.31
CA LEU A 318 -13.19 6.89 8.70
C LEU A 318 -14.31 7.57 9.52
N PRO A 319 -14.64 7.10 10.73
CA PRO A 319 -15.67 7.71 11.57
C PRO A 319 -15.28 9.09 12.13
N GLN A 320 -13.98 9.39 12.16
CA GLN A 320 -13.41 10.68 12.58
C GLN A 320 -12.15 10.98 11.75
N ALA A 321 -11.62 12.20 11.83
CA ALA A 321 -10.39 12.56 11.12
C ALA A 321 -9.14 11.90 11.73
N TRP A 322 -8.15 11.61 10.90
CA TRP A 322 -6.87 11.01 11.28
C TRP A 322 -5.70 11.74 10.59
N GLY A 323 -4.88 12.46 11.35
CA GLY A 323 -3.79 13.25 10.79
C GLY A 323 -4.27 14.33 9.81
N SER A 324 -3.96 14.15 8.52
CA SER A 324 -4.47 14.97 7.40
C SER A 324 -5.82 14.50 6.85
N GLU A 325 -6.20 13.24 7.10
CA GLU A 325 -7.33 12.61 6.45
C GLU A 325 -8.65 12.97 7.15
N PRO A 326 -9.66 13.47 6.43
CA PRO A 326 -10.94 13.85 7.01
C PRO A 326 -11.78 12.62 7.39
N ALA A 327 -12.77 12.82 8.26
CA ALA A 327 -13.84 11.83 8.44
C ALA A 327 -14.52 11.54 7.08
N GLY A 328 -14.77 10.27 6.79
CA GLY A 328 -15.22 9.78 5.47
C GLY A 328 -14.10 9.51 4.46
N ALA A 329 -12.82 9.73 4.80
CA ALA A 329 -11.70 9.24 4.00
C ALA A 329 -11.76 7.71 3.83
N TYR A 330 -11.21 7.21 2.73
CA TYR A 330 -11.23 5.80 2.31
C TYR A 330 -12.62 5.17 2.05
N SER A 331 -13.70 5.96 2.06
CA SER A 331 -15.04 5.44 1.73
C SER A 331 -15.15 4.86 0.31
N THR A 332 -15.78 3.70 0.19
CA THR A 332 -16.23 3.11 -1.08
C THR A 332 -17.62 3.63 -1.52
N GLY A 333 -18.11 4.72 -0.93
CA GLY A 333 -19.50 5.17 -1.10
C GLY A 333 -20.53 4.26 -0.41
N GLY A 334 -20.10 3.48 0.58
CA GLY A 334 -20.94 2.47 1.25
C GLY A 334 -21.07 1.16 0.48
N ILE A 335 -20.32 0.97 -0.61
CA ILE A 335 -20.37 -0.23 -1.46
C ILE A 335 -19.46 -1.31 -0.85
N VAL A 336 -20.07 -2.45 -0.51
CA VAL A 336 -19.35 -3.67 -0.09
C VAL A 336 -18.65 -4.28 -1.32
N PRO A 337 -17.37 -4.68 -1.24
CA PRO A 337 -16.69 -5.30 -2.38
C PRO A 337 -17.30 -6.66 -2.73
N ASN A 338 -17.56 -6.90 -4.01
CA ASN A 338 -17.97 -8.23 -4.48
C ASN A 338 -16.79 -9.20 -4.39
N MET A 339 -17.00 -10.34 -3.72
CA MET A 339 -16.06 -11.46 -3.56
C MET A 339 -16.87 -12.76 -3.62
N GLU A 340 -16.24 -13.84 -4.10
CA GLU A 340 -16.86 -15.17 -4.22
C GLU A 340 -16.47 -16.04 -3.01
N GLY A 341 -17.06 -17.23 -2.85
CA GLY A 341 -16.74 -18.16 -1.75
C GLY A 341 -17.21 -17.69 -0.36
N GLU A 342 -16.60 -18.26 0.69
CA GLU A 342 -17.00 -18.11 2.09
C GLU A 342 -16.52 -16.77 2.73
N VAL A 343 -16.88 -15.65 2.09
CA VAL A 343 -16.51 -14.29 2.53
C VAL A 343 -17.73 -13.53 3.03
N TYR A 344 -17.69 -13.14 4.30
CA TYR A 344 -18.81 -12.55 5.03
C TYR A 344 -18.50 -11.12 5.46
N PHE A 345 -19.41 -10.18 5.18
CA PHE A 345 -19.19 -8.75 5.43
C PHE A 345 -20.11 -8.20 6.53
N HIS A 346 -19.50 -7.67 7.59
CA HIS A 346 -20.16 -7.07 8.74
C HIS A 346 -20.13 -5.54 8.62
N LYS A 347 -21.22 -4.98 8.10
CA LYS A 347 -21.30 -3.54 7.80
C LYS A 347 -21.74 -2.71 9.01
N GLY A 348 -20.84 -1.89 9.56
CA GLY A 348 -21.11 -0.97 10.66
C GLY A 348 -19.84 -0.46 11.36
N LEU A 349 -19.98 0.16 12.53
CA LEU A 349 -18.86 0.44 13.42
C LEU A 349 -18.45 -0.84 14.16
N PHE A 350 -17.17 -1.02 14.47
CA PHE A 350 -16.66 -2.21 15.16
C PHE A 350 -17.39 -2.51 16.48
N SER A 351 -17.67 -1.46 17.25
CA SER A 351 -18.45 -1.49 18.50
C SER A 351 -19.93 -1.88 18.32
N ASP A 352 -20.51 -1.66 17.13
CA ASP A 352 -21.87 -2.11 16.79
C ASP A 352 -21.88 -3.54 16.22
N THR A 353 -20.83 -3.95 15.49
CA THR A 353 -20.83 -5.20 14.70
C THR A 353 -20.20 -6.41 15.39
N ILE A 354 -19.14 -6.22 16.18
CA ILE A 354 -18.34 -7.36 16.67
C ILE A 354 -19.07 -8.13 17.77
N SER A 355 -19.66 -7.45 18.76
CA SER A 355 -20.35 -8.15 19.85
C SER A 355 -21.56 -8.97 19.38
N PRO A 356 -22.45 -8.50 18.48
CA PRO A 356 -23.52 -9.35 17.93
C PRO A 356 -22.99 -10.60 17.21
N PHE A 357 -21.95 -10.45 16.38
CA PHE A 357 -21.30 -11.56 15.68
C PHE A 357 -20.73 -12.61 16.65
N LEU A 358 -19.96 -12.19 17.65
CA LEU A 358 -19.40 -13.12 18.65
C LEU A 358 -20.46 -13.78 19.54
N ASN A 359 -21.63 -13.15 19.72
CA ASN A 359 -22.76 -13.74 20.42
C ASN A 359 -23.52 -14.79 19.57
N GLU A 360 -23.53 -14.64 18.24
CA GLU A 360 -24.14 -15.62 17.32
C GLU A 360 -23.31 -16.91 17.24
N LEU A 361 -21.97 -16.80 17.23
CA LEU A 361 -21.06 -17.94 17.25
C LEU A 361 -20.88 -18.59 18.63
N GLY A 362 -21.08 -17.82 19.71
CA GLY A 362 -20.99 -18.30 21.09
C GLY A 362 -19.56 -18.43 21.65
N ASP A 363 -19.42 -19.17 22.75
CA ASP A 363 -18.19 -19.21 23.57
C ASP A 363 -17.07 -20.12 23.05
N ASP A 364 -17.34 -20.92 22.02
CA ASP A 364 -16.35 -21.80 21.40
C ASP A 364 -15.60 -21.16 20.22
N ALA A 365 -16.03 -19.99 19.76
CA ALA A 365 -15.34 -19.22 18.73
C ALA A 365 -14.21 -18.36 19.33
N PHE A 366 -13.04 -18.40 18.72
CA PHE A 366 -11.84 -17.70 19.18
C PHE A 366 -11.07 -17.07 18.01
N LEU A 367 -10.30 -16.01 18.26
CA LEU A 367 -9.57 -15.33 17.18
C LEU A 367 -8.30 -16.13 16.85
N ALA A 368 -8.26 -16.75 15.66
CA ALA A 368 -7.06 -17.41 15.15
C ALA A 368 -6.16 -16.40 14.44
N TYR A 369 -6.76 -15.55 13.60
CA TYR A 369 -6.10 -14.55 12.77
C TYR A 369 -6.91 -13.24 12.72
N ALA A 370 -6.23 -12.11 12.83
CA ALA A 370 -6.76 -10.80 12.45
C ALA A 370 -5.80 -10.04 11.53
N ASN A 371 -6.34 -9.37 10.52
CA ASN A 371 -5.75 -8.20 9.90
C ASN A 371 -6.44 -6.95 10.45
N ILE A 372 -5.67 -6.02 11.04
CA ILE A 372 -6.16 -4.75 11.58
C ILE A 372 -5.56 -3.64 10.70
N ASP A 373 -6.44 -2.99 9.93
CA ASP A 373 -6.14 -2.06 8.84
C ASP A 373 -7.10 -0.85 9.01
N CYS A 374 -7.06 -0.25 10.21
CA CYS A 374 -8.18 0.56 10.72
C CYS A 374 -7.81 1.99 11.16
N ASP A 375 -6.54 2.38 10.99
CA ASP A 375 -5.87 3.66 11.25
C ASP A 375 -5.91 4.19 12.69
N LEU A 376 -7.09 4.16 13.31
CA LEU A 376 -7.46 4.93 14.48
C LEU A 376 -7.30 4.10 15.76
N TYR A 377 -6.62 4.67 16.76
CA TYR A 377 -6.56 4.17 18.13
C TYR A 377 -7.92 3.68 18.68
N THR A 378 -9.00 4.44 18.44
CA THR A 378 -10.35 4.10 18.91
C THR A 378 -10.92 2.89 18.18
N SER A 379 -10.71 2.79 16.86
CA SER A 379 -11.09 1.61 16.07
C SER A 379 -10.37 0.36 16.58
N THR A 380 -9.04 0.43 16.74
CA THR A 380 -8.23 -0.67 17.25
C THR A 380 -8.64 -1.06 18.68
N LEU A 381 -8.98 -0.09 19.53
CA LEU A 381 -9.43 -0.33 20.90
C LEU A 381 -10.78 -1.05 20.92
N ASP A 382 -11.77 -0.60 20.13
CA ASP A 382 -13.08 -1.26 20.02
C ASP A 382 -12.94 -2.73 19.60
N ILE A 383 -12.05 -3.03 18.64
CA ILE A 383 -11.75 -4.39 18.19
C ILE A 383 -11.13 -5.22 19.33
N LEU A 384 -10.05 -4.73 19.95
CA LEU A 384 -9.30 -5.47 20.96
C LEU A 384 -10.07 -5.63 22.28
N GLU A 385 -10.94 -4.69 22.66
CA GLU A 385 -11.85 -4.87 23.80
C GLU A 385 -12.99 -5.85 23.46
N SER A 386 -13.55 -5.81 22.25
CA SER A 386 -14.62 -6.74 21.85
C SER A 386 -14.15 -8.19 21.73
N PHE A 387 -12.90 -8.42 21.31
CA PHE A 387 -12.27 -9.74 21.26
C PHE A 387 -11.58 -10.16 22.58
N HIS A 388 -11.77 -9.41 23.66
CA HIS A 388 -11.27 -9.81 24.98
C HIS A 388 -11.89 -11.15 25.43
N GLY A 389 -11.05 -12.11 25.81
CA GLY A 389 -11.47 -13.49 26.12
C GLY A 389 -11.73 -14.38 24.88
N ARG A 390 -11.62 -13.83 23.66
CA ARG A 390 -11.55 -14.59 22.40
C ARG A 390 -10.15 -14.64 21.80
N ILE A 391 -9.30 -13.66 22.11
CA ILE A 391 -7.84 -13.72 21.88
C ILE A 391 -7.20 -14.76 22.82
N GLY A 392 -6.32 -15.61 22.31
CA GLY A 392 -5.71 -16.72 23.04
C GLY A 392 -4.24 -16.98 22.65
N VAL A 393 -3.63 -17.97 23.30
CA VAL A 393 -2.24 -18.35 22.99
C VAL A 393 -2.14 -18.92 21.58
N GLY A 394 -1.28 -18.30 20.76
CA GLY A 394 -1.09 -18.60 19.34
C GLY A 394 -1.84 -17.66 18.39
N THR A 395 -2.78 -16.84 18.86
CA THR A 395 -3.49 -15.86 18.01
C THR A 395 -2.49 -14.98 17.28
N ILE A 396 -2.65 -14.87 15.96
CA ILE A 396 -1.84 -14.02 15.10
C ILE A 396 -2.61 -12.74 14.79
N ILE A 397 -1.94 -11.59 14.85
CA ILE A 397 -2.50 -10.30 14.46
C ILE A 397 -1.49 -9.60 13.55
N VAL A 398 -1.97 -9.15 12.38
CA VAL A 398 -1.32 -8.17 11.53
C VAL A 398 -1.90 -6.80 11.86
N PHE A 399 -1.06 -5.79 11.95
CA PHE A 399 -1.44 -4.37 12.03
C PHE A 399 -0.82 -3.67 10.82
N ASP A 400 -1.57 -2.80 10.13
CA ASP A 400 -1.10 -2.12 8.92
C ASP A 400 -0.24 -0.88 9.26
N GLU A 401 -0.82 0.11 9.95
CA GLU A 401 -0.18 1.40 10.25
C GLU A 401 0.64 1.38 11.56
N TYR A 402 1.28 0.24 11.84
CA TYR A 402 1.91 -0.05 13.13
C TYR A 402 3.23 0.69 13.40
N ILE A 403 3.96 1.05 12.34
CA ILE A 403 5.21 1.82 12.38
C ILE A 403 5.30 2.82 11.23
N CYS A 404 6.31 3.69 11.24
CA CYS A 404 6.66 4.63 10.16
C CYS A 404 5.62 5.72 9.82
N HIS A 405 4.36 5.61 10.23
CA HIS A 405 3.39 6.70 10.20
C HIS A 405 3.80 7.85 11.15
N PRO A 406 3.58 9.15 10.84
CA PRO A 406 3.94 10.25 11.74
C PRO A 406 3.31 10.18 13.14
N THR A 407 2.13 9.59 13.29
CA THR A 407 1.44 9.43 14.58
C THR A 407 1.49 8.02 15.16
N TRP A 408 2.21 7.07 14.54
CA TRP A 408 2.18 5.62 14.85
C TRP A 408 2.08 5.26 16.34
N ARG A 409 2.88 5.92 17.21
CA ARG A 409 2.90 5.72 18.67
C ARG A 409 1.59 6.04 19.41
N GLN A 410 0.64 6.71 18.77
CA GLN A 410 -0.65 7.12 19.33
C GLN A 410 -1.82 6.29 18.81
N ASP A 411 -1.62 5.57 17.70
CA ASP A 411 -2.63 4.91 16.89
C ASP A 411 -2.74 3.41 17.27
N GLU A 412 -2.76 2.49 16.30
CA GLU A 412 -2.93 1.04 16.52
C GLU A 412 -1.90 0.46 17.52
N PHE A 413 -0.64 0.91 17.43
CA PHE A 413 0.42 0.59 18.38
C PHE A 413 -0.01 0.88 19.82
N ARG A 414 -0.64 2.03 20.06
CA ARG A 414 -1.01 2.45 21.41
C ARG A 414 -2.15 1.62 21.96
N ALA A 415 -3.17 1.35 21.15
CA ALA A 415 -4.28 0.48 21.53
C ALA A 415 -3.79 -0.92 21.89
N TRP A 416 -2.96 -1.55 21.03
CA TRP A 416 -2.36 -2.85 21.33
C TRP A 416 -1.55 -2.84 22.65
N ARG A 417 -0.68 -1.84 22.83
CA ARG A 417 0.17 -1.73 24.04
C ARG A 417 -0.63 -1.47 25.32
N GLU A 418 -1.76 -0.77 25.24
CA GLU A 418 -2.66 -0.56 26.38
C GLU A 418 -3.51 -1.82 26.67
N CYS A 419 -4.06 -2.49 25.65
CA CYS A 419 -4.79 -3.75 25.78
C CYS A 419 -3.93 -4.87 26.36
N CYS A 420 -2.72 -5.12 25.84
CA CYS A 420 -1.81 -6.12 26.42
C CYS A 420 -1.52 -5.85 27.91
N LYS A 421 -1.34 -4.57 28.30
CA LYS A 421 -1.11 -4.20 29.70
C LYS A 421 -2.34 -4.39 30.58
N ARG A 422 -3.54 -4.13 30.04
CA ARG A 422 -4.83 -4.23 30.75
C ARG A 422 -5.30 -5.67 30.92
N PHE A 423 -5.10 -6.50 29.89
CA PHE A 423 -5.61 -7.87 29.81
C PHE A 423 -4.54 -8.94 30.07
N GLY A 424 -3.29 -8.54 30.36
CA GLY A 424 -2.19 -9.47 30.73
C GLY A 424 -1.45 -10.10 29.55
N TRP A 425 -1.91 -9.89 28.31
CA TRP A 425 -1.36 -10.56 27.13
C TRP A 425 0.15 -10.31 26.94
N THR A 426 0.91 -11.39 26.81
CA THR A 426 2.29 -11.33 26.31
C THR A 426 2.33 -11.76 24.85
N TYR A 427 3.27 -11.22 24.08
CA TYR A 427 3.36 -11.49 22.65
C TYR A 427 4.81 -11.41 22.15
N GLU A 428 5.06 -11.99 20.99
CA GLU A 428 6.29 -11.84 20.19
C GLU A 428 5.99 -11.19 18.85
N TYR A 429 7.00 -10.56 18.22
CA TYR A 429 6.92 -10.11 16.83
C TYR A 429 7.46 -11.21 15.92
N LEU A 430 6.72 -11.53 14.85
CA LEU A 430 7.16 -12.47 13.81
C LEU A 430 7.83 -11.73 12.65
N ALA A 431 7.30 -10.57 12.25
CA ALA A 431 7.80 -9.77 11.15
C ALA A 431 7.47 -8.28 11.32
N PHE A 432 8.21 -7.43 10.61
CA PHE A 432 7.95 -6.01 10.38
C PHE A 432 8.23 -5.67 8.92
N SER A 433 7.50 -4.74 8.32
CA SER A 433 7.80 -4.20 6.99
C SER A 433 7.94 -2.67 7.03
N LEU A 434 9.06 -2.15 6.54
CA LEU A 434 9.30 -0.71 6.39
C LEU A 434 8.72 -0.19 5.06
N PRO A 435 8.67 -1.05 4.03
CA PRO A 435 7.61 -1.21 3.04
C PRO A 435 6.23 -0.65 3.38
N THR A 436 5.46 -1.52 4.00
CA THR A 436 4.00 -1.44 4.17
C THR A 436 3.59 -0.99 5.55
N LYS A 437 4.55 -0.55 6.40
CA LYS A 437 4.36 -0.15 7.81
C LYS A 437 3.90 -1.27 8.75
N GLN A 438 3.64 -2.47 8.21
CA GLN A 438 3.02 -3.57 8.93
C GLN A 438 3.89 -4.16 10.04
N ALA A 439 3.24 -4.71 11.04
CA ALA A 439 3.84 -5.62 12.01
C ALA A 439 2.97 -6.87 12.21
N VAL A 440 3.62 -8.04 12.31
CA VAL A 440 2.95 -9.31 12.65
C VAL A 440 3.33 -9.70 14.07
N VAL A 441 2.32 -9.93 14.93
CA VAL A 441 2.50 -10.43 16.30
C VAL A 441 1.87 -11.80 16.50
N ARG A 442 2.43 -12.59 17.42
CA ARG A 442 1.82 -13.79 17.98
C ARG A 442 1.63 -13.62 19.48
N VAL A 443 0.43 -13.90 19.99
CA VAL A 443 0.15 -13.95 21.43
C VAL A 443 0.78 -15.21 22.05
N THR A 444 1.54 -15.04 23.13
CA THR A 444 2.32 -16.10 23.79
C THR A 444 1.82 -16.45 25.20
N SER A 445 1.08 -15.54 25.85
CA SER A 445 0.29 -15.79 27.05
C SER A 445 -0.94 -14.90 27.03
N VAL A 446 -2.00 -15.37 27.66
CA VAL A 446 -3.14 -14.58 28.14
C VAL A 446 -3.27 -14.72 29.65
#